data_AF-A0A843RH39-F1
#
_entry.id   AF-A0A843RH39-F1
#
_cell.length_a   1.000
_cell.length_b   1.000
_cell.length_c   1.000
_cell.angle_alpha   90.00
_cell.angle_beta   90.00
_cell.angle_gamma   90.00
#
_symmetry.space_group_name_H-M   'P 1'
#
loop_
_entity.id
_entity.type
_entity.pdbx_description
1 polymer ?
#
loop_
_entity_poly.entity_id
_entity_poly.type
_entity_poly.pdbx_seq_one_letter_code
_entity_poly.pdbx_strand_id
1 'polypeptide(L)' 'MSSYCDYAPDHPIHAHYHDREYGFPVDDEAVLFERLVLEINQ' A
#
# COMPACT_ATOMS: atom_id res chain seq x y z
N MET A 1 0.16 17.54 1.06
CA MET A 1 -0.58 16.31 1.43
C MET A 1 -0.25 15.26 0.37
N SER A 2 -0.21 13.99 0.76
CA SER A 2 0.62 12.93 0.15
C SER A 2 0.41 12.78 -1.36
N SER A 3 1.48 12.93 -2.16
CA SER A 3 1.44 12.79 -3.62
C SER A 3 0.93 11.42 -4.08
N TYR A 4 1.02 10.40 -3.22
CA TYR A 4 0.51 9.07 -3.52
C TYR A 4 -1.01 9.00 -3.43
N CYS A 5 -1.62 9.61 -2.40
CA CYS A 5 -3.07 9.66 -2.26
C CYS A 5 -3.73 10.43 -3.40
N ASP A 6 -3.06 11.46 -3.93
CA ASP A 6 -3.56 12.23 -5.07
C ASP A 6 -3.42 11.47 -6.41
N TYR A 7 -2.43 10.57 -6.53
CA TYR A 7 -2.13 9.84 -7.77
C TYR A 7 -2.85 8.49 -7.88
N ALA A 8 -3.01 7.76 -6.77
CA ALA A 8 -3.44 6.37 -6.77
C ALA A 8 -4.86 6.10 -7.31
N PRO A 9 -5.89 6.93 -7.05
CA PRO A 9 -7.28 6.62 -7.42
C PRO A 9 -7.51 6.38 -8.92
N ASP A 10 -6.79 7.11 -9.79
CA ASP A 10 -6.93 7.02 -11.25
C ASP A 10 -5.94 6.05 -11.89
N HIS A 11 -5.10 5.37 -11.09
CA HIS A 11 -4.08 4.47 -11.61
C HIS A 11 -4.56 3.01 -11.62
N PRO A 12 -4.49 2.31 -12.77
CA PRO A 12 -5.07 0.96 -12.94
C PRO A 12 -4.47 -0.10 -11.99
N ILE A 13 -3.27 0.13 -11.48
CA ILE A 13 -2.59 -0.79 -10.55
C ILE A 13 -2.68 -0.30 -9.09
N HIS A 14 -2.64 1.01 -8.85
CA HIS A 14 -2.53 1.52 -7.47
C HIS A 14 -3.87 1.77 -6.81
N ALA A 15 -4.95 1.97 -7.57
CA ALA A 15 -6.28 2.25 -7.03
C ALA A 15 -6.74 1.17 -6.04
N HIS A 16 -6.63 -0.12 -6.41
CA HIS A 16 -7.05 -1.21 -5.53
C HIS A 16 -6.23 -1.27 -4.23
N TYR A 17 -4.91 -1.17 -4.32
CA TYR A 17 -4.04 -1.20 -3.15
C TYR A 17 -4.29 0.00 -2.23
N HIS A 18 -4.46 1.19 -2.80
CA HIS A 18 -4.78 2.39 -2.04
C HIS A 18 -6.09 2.27 -1.26
N ASP A 19 -7.15 1.82 -1.92
CA ASP A 19 -8.50 1.82 -1.34
C ASP A 19 -8.74 0.72 -0.30
N ARG A 20 -7.87 -0.30 -0.26
CA ARG A 20 -8.13 -1.52 0.52
C ARG A 20 -6.98 -1.95 1.44
N GLU A 21 -5.77 -1.45 1.21
CA GLU A 21 -4.58 -2.01 1.86
C GLU A 21 -3.63 -0.93 2.42
N TYR A 22 -3.42 0.16 1.67
CA TYR A 22 -2.53 1.25 2.05
C TYR A 22 -3.06 2.02 3.25
N GLY A 23 -2.30 2.03 4.35
CA GLY A 23 -2.67 2.72 5.58
C GLY A 23 -3.77 2.03 6.41
N PHE A 24 -4.31 0.90 5.95
CA PHE A 24 -5.21 0.08 6.76
C PHE A 24 -4.41 -0.74 7.79
N PRO A 25 -4.88 -0.82 9.06
CA PRO A 25 -4.22 -1.63 10.08
C PRO A 25 -4.12 -3.10 9.69
N VAL A 26 -2.98 -3.73 10.00
CA VAL A 26 -2.73 -5.16 9.85
C VAL A 26 -2.01 -5.66 11.09
N ASP A 27 -2.47 -6.78 11.64
CA ASP A 27 -1.90 -7.45 12.82
C ASP A 27 -1.29 -8.83 12.50
N ASP A 28 -1.50 -9.35 11.28
CA ASP A 28 -0.88 -10.58 10.80
C ASP A 28 0.62 -10.40 10.52
N GLU A 29 1.47 -11.19 11.20
CA GLU A 29 2.93 -11.09 11.09
C GLU A 29 3.47 -11.42 9.70
N ALA A 30 2.87 -12.38 8.98
CA ALA A 30 3.34 -12.76 7.66
C ALA A 30 3.08 -11.63 6.65
N VAL A 31 1.91 -10.98 6.74
CA VAL A 31 1.57 -9.82 5.90
C VAL A 31 2.45 -8.61 6.24
N LEU A 32 2.74 -8.38 7.52
CA LEU A 32 3.67 -7.33 7.93
C LEU A 32 5.09 -7.56 7.40
N PHE A 33 5.58 -8.81 7.44
CA PHE A 33 6.88 -9.16 6.87
C PHE A 33 6.91 -9.01 5.35
N GLU A 34 5.87 -9.45 4.64
CA GLU A 34 5.73 -9.26 3.20
C GLU A 34 5.83 -7.77 2.81
N ARG A 35 5.03 -6.92 3.47
CA ARG A 35 5.03 -5.47 3.22
C ARG A 35 6.41 -4.86 3.49
N LEU A 36 7.07 -5.24 4.58
CA LEU A 36 8.43 -4.77 4.88
C LEU A 36 9.42 -5.14 3.76
N VAL A 37 9.40 -6.38 3.30
CA VAL A 37 10.30 -6.85 2.23
C VAL A 37 10.03 -6.09 0.94
N LEU A 38 8.77 -5.85 0.58
CA LEU A 38 8.42 -5.07 -0.61
C LEU A 38 8.93 -3.64 -0.50
N GLU A 39 8.70 -2.94 0.62
CA GLU A 39 9.14 -1.55 0.82
C GLU A 39 10.66 -1.37 0.79
N ILE A 40 11.44 -2.38 1.19
CA ILE A 40 12.90 -2.36 1.08
C ILE A 40 13.37 -2.42 -0.40
N ASN A 41 12.53 -2.93 -1.31
CA ASN A 41 12.88 -3.17 -2.72
C ASN A 41 12.19 -2.22 -3.73
N GLN A 42 11.60 -1.12 -3.26
CA GLN A 42 10.95 -0.09 -4.09
C GLN A 42 11.95 0.98 -4.56
#